data_AF-A0AAW0P4S5-F1
#
_entry.id   AF-A0AAW0P4S5-F1
#
_cell.length_a   1.000
_cell.length_b   1.000
_cell.length_c   1.000
_cell.angle_alpha   90.00
_cell.angle_beta   90.00
_cell.angle_gamma   90.00
#
_symmetry.space_group_name_H-M   'P 1'
#
loop_
_entity.id
_entity.type
_entity.pdbx_description
1 polymer ?
#
loop_
_entity_poly.entity_id
_entity_poly.type
_entity_poly.pdbx_seq_one_letter_code
_entity_poly.pdbx_strand_id
1 'polypeptide(L)'
;MAGIRSLFFAKMRMQVLYLVTVLVLVESAPTDMGTHSGGADMETHSEGACRWLIQNITNPNPKQYLPQCDEDGNFRLMQCWDFVDVCWCVNLLTGEEVPGTKTHGSEDLDCEAVQEHESEHKDGEKDDDDDDDDEKDDEEKDDDDDDDDDDDEKDDDGEKDDDDDDDNEKDDDEEKDDDDKKDDDEKRMMMMMMKKR
;
A
#
# COMPACT_ATOMS: atom_id res chain seq x y z
N MET A 1 -1.00 88.83 18.67
CA MET A 1 -1.42 87.71 17.80
C MET A 1 -0.22 86.88 17.30
N ALA A 2 0.67 86.43 18.19
CA ALA A 2 1.89 85.68 17.82
C ALA A 2 1.86 84.19 18.26
N GLY A 3 1.06 83.83 19.26
CA GLY A 3 0.99 82.45 19.80
C GLY A 3 0.25 81.46 18.91
N ILE A 4 -0.76 81.90 18.16
CA ILE A 4 -1.57 81.01 17.30
C ILE A 4 -0.74 80.52 16.13
N ARG A 5 0.05 81.39 15.48
CA ARG A 5 0.96 81.00 14.39
C ARG A 5 1.94 79.91 14.82
N SER A 6 2.54 80.04 16.02
CA SER A 6 3.47 79.04 16.56
C SER A 6 2.80 77.68 16.78
N LEU A 7 1.57 77.66 17.30
CA LEU A 7 0.78 76.43 17.47
C LEU A 7 0.37 75.80 16.13
N PHE A 8 0.05 76.61 15.12
CA PHE A 8 -0.22 76.12 13.77
C PHE A 8 1.03 75.50 13.15
N PHE A 9 2.21 76.13 13.26
CA PHE A 9 3.46 75.55 12.78
C PHE A 9 3.85 74.29 13.55
N ALA A 10 3.62 74.22 14.86
CA ALA A 10 3.87 73.02 15.66
C ALA A 10 2.91 71.88 15.31
N LYS A 11 1.63 72.17 15.10
CA LYS A 11 0.62 71.18 14.70
C LYS A 11 0.86 70.68 13.28
N MET A 12 1.25 71.56 12.37
CA MET A 12 1.62 71.20 11.00
C MET A 12 2.92 70.39 10.96
N ARG A 13 3.91 70.73 11.80
CA ARG A 13 5.13 69.91 11.97
C ARG A 13 4.83 68.54 12.56
N MET A 14 3.98 68.43 13.59
CA MET A 14 3.58 67.15 14.15
C MET A 14 2.77 66.31 13.16
N GLN A 15 1.93 66.95 12.35
CA GLN A 15 1.14 66.25 11.33
C GLN A 15 2.00 65.80 10.16
N VAL A 16 3.00 66.58 9.75
CA VAL A 16 4.01 66.16 8.76
C VAL A 16 4.88 65.04 9.31
N LEU A 17 5.36 65.14 10.56
CA LEU A 17 6.12 64.07 11.21
C LEU A 17 5.28 62.79 11.34
N TYR A 18 4.01 62.90 11.71
CA TYR A 18 3.08 61.78 11.77
C TYR A 18 2.88 61.12 10.40
N LEU A 19 2.62 61.91 9.35
CA LEU A 19 2.47 61.39 7.99
C LEU A 19 3.76 60.74 7.47
N VAL A 20 4.93 61.32 7.75
CA VAL A 20 6.23 60.72 7.39
C VAL A 20 6.47 59.42 8.15
N THR A 21 6.16 59.37 9.46
CA THR A 21 6.28 58.12 10.23
C THR A 21 5.31 57.04 9.74
N VAL A 22 4.07 57.40 9.37
CA VAL A 22 3.11 56.44 8.81
C VAL A 22 3.56 55.94 7.44
N LEU A 23 4.08 56.81 6.57
CA LEU A 23 4.65 56.42 5.27
C LEU A 23 5.83 55.46 5.42
N VAL A 24 6.79 55.77 6.29
CA VAL A 24 7.95 54.90 6.56
C VAL A 24 7.53 53.54 7.12
N LEU A 25 6.47 53.49 7.94
CA LEU A 25 5.94 52.21 8.46
C LEU A 25 5.24 51.40 7.37
N VAL A 26 4.54 52.03 6.42
CA VAL A 26 3.89 51.33 5.30
C VAL A 26 4.91 50.74 4.30
N GLU A 27 6.07 51.38 4.14
CA GLU A 27 7.19 50.87 3.32
C GLU A 27 7.99 49.75 3.99
N SER A 28 7.80 49.51 5.29
CA SER A 28 8.50 48.46 6.05
C SER A 28 7.80 47.10 6.07
N ALA A 29 6.75 46.92 5.26
CA ALA A 29 6.25 45.59 4.97
C ALA A 29 7.36 44.80 4.27
N PRO A 30 7.82 43.65 4.80
CA PRO A 30 8.75 42.81 4.07
C PRO A 30 8.05 42.41 2.77
N THR A 31 8.57 42.89 1.64
CA THR A 31 8.36 42.18 0.38
C THR A 31 9.15 40.90 0.55
N ASP A 32 8.45 39.85 0.96
CA ASP A 32 8.93 38.48 0.88
C ASP A 32 9.33 38.25 -0.58
N MET A 33 10.62 38.41 -0.85
CA MET A 33 11.26 37.85 -2.03
C MET A 33 11.76 36.47 -1.64
N GLY A 34 10.87 35.68 -1.05
CA GLY A 34 10.96 34.24 -1.09
C GLY A 34 10.72 33.85 -2.53
N THR A 35 11.76 33.34 -3.17
CA THR A 35 11.67 32.58 -4.41
C THR A 35 10.69 31.42 -4.20
N HIS A 36 9.40 31.68 -4.41
CA HIS A 36 8.40 30.64 -4.62
C HIS A 36 8.55 30.19 -6.06
N SER A 37 9.40 29.19 -6.29
CA SER A 37 9.18 28.26 -7.39
C SER A 37 7.91 27.47 -7.06
N GLY A 38 6.75 27.99 -7.44
CA GLY A 38 5.46 27.33 -7.23
C GLY A 38 4.29 28.26 -7.52
N GLY A 39 3.80 28.21 -8.76
CA GLY A 39 2.70 29.05 -9.26
C GLY A 39 1.40 28.88 -8.47
N ALA A 40 0.93 30.03 -8.00
CA ALA A 40 -0.30 30.33 -7.26
C ALA A 40 -1.65 30.30 -7.98
N ASP A 41 -1.92 29.56 -9.06
CA ASP A 41 -3.25 29.62 -9.70
C ASP A 41 -3.50 28.57 -10.80
N MET A 42 -3.93 27.38 -10.37
CA MET A 42 -4.91 26.53 -11.06
C MET A 42 -5.59 25.65 -9.99
N GLU A 43 -6.89 25.79 -9.80
CA GLU A 43 -7.68 24.89 -8.97
C GLU A 43 -7.67 23.49 -9.59
N THR A 44 -6.78 22.62 -9.12
CA THR A 44 -6.89 21.17 -9.30
C THR A 44 -6.65 20.51 -7.95
N HIS A 45 -7.62 19.71 -7.49
CA HIS A 45 -7.38 18.64 -6.54
C HIS A 45 -6.37 17.66 -7.16
N SER A 46 -5.08 18.00 -7.11
CA SER A 46 -3.96 17.15 -7.50
C SER A 46 -3.03 16.92 -6.32
N GLU A 47 -3.57 16.95 -5.11
CA GLU A 47 -2.89 16.36 -3.95
C GLU A 47 -2.90 14.85 -4.19
N GLY A 48 -1.72 14.24 -4.37
CA GLY A 48 -1.63 12.81 -4.67
C GLY A 48 -2.43 11.93 -3.70
N ALA A 49 -2.74 10.71 -4.15
CA ALA A 49 -3.68 9.81 -3.46
C ALA A 49 -3.32 9.56 -1.98
N CYS A 50 -2.03 9.46 -1.66
CA CYS A 50 -1.55 9.28 -0.29
C CYS A 50 -1.86 10.49 0.59
N ARG A 51 -1.60 11.71 0.11
CA ARG A 51 -1.86 12.93 0.89
C ARG A 51 -3.36 13.09 1.16
N TRP A 52 -4.19 12.83 0.15
CA TRP A 52 -5.64 12.84 0.31
C TRP A 52 -6.09 11.79 1.35
N LEU A 53 -5.51 10.58 1.32
CA LEU A 53 -5.81 9.53 2.29
C LEU A 53 -5.51 9.99 3.72
N ILE A 54 -4.34 10.56 3.98
CA ILE A 54 -3.94 11.02 5.33
C ILE A 54 -4.85 12.15 5.84
N GLN A 55 -5.27 13.08 4.97
CA GLN A 55 -6.18 14.16 5.37
C GLN A 55 -7.53 13.65 5.89
N ASN A 56 -7.97 12.48 5.41
CA ASN A 56 -9.25 11.87 5.79
C ASN A 56 -9.14 10.88 6.96
N ILE A 57 -7.93 10.58 7.45
CA ILE A 57 -7.73 9.75 8.63
C ILE A 57 -7.94 10.60 9.89
N THR A 58 -9.11 10.44 10.53
CA THR A 58 -9.42 11.12 11.80
C THR A 58 -8.85 10.36 12.99
N ASN A 59 -8.03 11.02 13.82
CA ASN A 59 -7.43 10.48 15.05
C ASN A 59 -6.60 9.21 14.85
N PRO A 60 -5.47 9.29 14.11
CA PRO A 60 -4.61 8.12 13.94
C PRO A 60 -4.04 7.66 15.28
N ASN A 61 -4.22 6.38 15.57
CA ASN A 61 -3.58 5.75 16.72
C ASN A 61 -2.07 5.67 16.46
N PRO A 62 -1.18 6.09 17.40
CA PRO A 62 0.27 5.99 17.22
C PRO A 62 0.78 4.58 16.94
N LYS A 63 -0.01 3.55 17.26
CA LYS A 63 0.29 2.15 16.99
C LYS A 63 -0.21 1.66 15.64
N GLN A 64 -1.07 2.43 14.96
CA GLN A 64 -1.60 2.07 13.65
C GLN A 64 -0.64 2.54 12.56
N TYR A 65 -0.59 1.79 11.46
CA TYR A 65 0.12 2.21 10.26
C TYR A 65 -0.51 3.49 9.67
N LEU A 66 0.35 4.46 9.38
CA LEU A 66 0.03 5.64 8.60
C LEU A 66 0.90 5.61 7.33
N PRO A 67 0.30 5.73 6.14
CA PRO A 67 1.06 5.73 4.91
C PRO A 67 2.00 6.94 4.84
N GLN A 68 3.14 6.73 4.22
CA GLN A 68 4.20 7.71 4.06
C GLN A 68 4.14 8.25 2.64
N CYS A 69 3.96 9.56 2.49
CA CYS A 69 3.84 10.19 1.18
C CYS A 69 5.15 10.87 0.75
N ASP A 70 5.33 11.02 -0.56
CA ASP A 70 6.37 11.84 -1.15
C ASP A 70 5.97 13.35 -1.19
N GLU A 71 6.81 14.16 -1.85
CA GLU A 71 6.59 15.60 -1.96
C GLU A 71 5.35 15.95 -2.81
N ASP A 72 5.12 15.17 -3.87
CA ASP A 72 3.97 15.27 -4.78
C ASP A 72 2.65 14.78 -4.14
N GLY A 73 2.75 14.05 -3.02
CA GLY A 73 1.62 13.49 -2.29
C GLY A 73 1.22 12.08 -2.75
N ASN A 74 2.03 11.43 -3.58
CA ASN A 74 1.90 10.01 -3.91
C ASN A 74 2.47 9.15 -2.77
N PHE A 75 2.28 7.83 -2.85
CA PHE A 75 2.87 6.91 -1.89
C PHE A 75 4.37 6.81 -2.13
N ARG A 76 5.16 6.84 -1.05
CA ARG A 76 6.57 6.43 -1.14
C ARG A 76 6.63 4.95 -1.52
N LEU A 77 7.53 4.61 -2.44
CA LEU A 77 7.72 3.23 -2.89
C LEU A 77 7.97 2.26 -1.74
N MET A 78 8.76 2.68 -0.74
CA MET A 78 8.92 1.93 0.51
C MET A 78 7.98 2.50 1.58
N GLN A 79 7.18 1.63 2.18
CA GLN A 79 6.34 1.92 3.33
C GLN A 79 6.87 1.15 4.54
N CYS A 80 6.89 1.80 5.70
CA CYS A 80 7.30 1.16 6.96
C CYS A 80 6.25 1.36 8.06
N TRP A 81 5.97 0.29 8.80
CA TRP A 81 5.21 0.36 10.04
C TRP A 81 6.17 0.27 11.24
N ASP A 82 6.64 1.45 11.66
CA ASP A 82 7.67 1.59 12.69
C ASP A 82 7.31 0.94 14.03
N PHE A 83 6.01 0.75 14.33
CA PHE A 83 5.57 0.11 15.58
C PHE A 83 5.91 -1.38 15.65
N VAL A 84 5.91 -2.07 14.50
CA VAL A 84 6.21 -3.51 14.39
C VAL A 84 7.54 -3.78 13.69
N ASP A 85 8.25 -2.73 13.27
CA ASP A 85 9.53 -2.79 12.57
C ASP A 85 9.48 -3.64 11.28
N VAL A 86 8.47 -3.38 10.47
CA VAL A 86 8.25 -4.06 9.18
C VAL A 86 8.13 -3.02 8.08
N CYS A 87 8.82 -3.25 6.96
CA CYS A 87 8.74 -2.45 5.74
C CYS A 87 8.34 -3.30 4.54
N TRP A 88 7.74 -2.69 3.52
CA TRP A 88 7.34 -3.33 2.27
C TRP A 88 7.34 -2.32 1.12
N CYS A 89 7.34 -2.81 -0.12
CA CYS A 89 7.20 -1.96 -1.29
C CYS A 89 5.73 -1.79 -1.67
N VAL A 90 5.37 -0.64 -2.21
CA VAL A 90 4.03 -0.33 -2.71
C VAL A 90 4.07 0.31 -4.10
N ASN A 91 2.97 0.22 -4.82
CA ASN A 91 2.77 1.00 -6.03
C ASN A 91 2.66 2.51 -5.71
N LEU A 92 3.38 3.34 -6.47
CA LEU A 92 3.45 4.80 -6.24
C LEU A 92 2.06 5.47 -6.29
N LEU A 93 1.18 5.05 -7.20
CA LEU A 93 -0.11 5.70 -7.43
C LEU A 93 -1.22 5.12 -6.55
N THR A 94 -1.27 3.80 -6.40
CA THR A 94 -2.38 3.11 -5.69
C THR A 94 -2.09 2.88 -4.21
N GLY A 95 -0.81 2.77 -3.83
CA GLY A 95 -0.39 2.40 -2.47
C GLY A 95 -0.58 0.92 -2.15
N GLU A 96 -0.88 0.08 -3.15
CA GLU A 96 -1.00 -1.37 -2.98
C GLU A 96 0.36 -2.01 -2.71
N GLU A 97 0.41 -2.92 -1.74
CA GLU A 97 1.62 -3.68 -1.41
C GLU A 97 2.03 -4.58 -2.58
N VAL A 98 3.32 -4.53 -2.94
CA VAL A 98 3.91 -5.46 -3.89
C VAL A 98 4.15 -6.80 -3.17
N PRO A 99 3.56 -7.92 -3.64
CA PRO A 99 3.70 -9.22 -2.98
C PRO A 99 5.16 -9.64 -2.81
N GLY A 100 5.49 -10.25 -1.66
CA GLY A 100 6.82 -10.80 -1.39
C GLY A 100 7.88 -9.77 -0.96
N THR A 101 7.52 -8.49 -0.83
CA THR A 101 8.48 -7.42 -0.45
C THR A 101 8.49 -7.09 1.05
N LYS A 102 7.61 -7.70 1.85
CA LYS A 102 7.50 -7.44 3.28
C LYS A 102 8.68 -8.05 4.04
N THR A 103 9.44 -7.22 4.74
CA THR A 103 10.63 -7.61 5.51
C THR A 103 10.74 -6.82 6.83
N HIS A 104 11.58 -7.31 7.75
CA HIS A 104 11.90 -6.59 8.98
C HIS A 104 12.98 -5.55 8.71
N GLY A 105 12.69 -4.28 9.03
CA GLY A 105 13.56 -3.15 8.71
C GLY A 105 13.62 -2.81 7.21
N SER A 106 14.53 -1.90 6.85
CA SER A 106 14.66 -1.34 5.48
C SER A 106 16.02 -1.54 4.83
N GLU A 107 16.99 -2.14 5.53
CA GLU A 107 18.39 -2.18 5.09
C GLU A 107 18.61 -2.98 3.78
N ASP A 108 17.81 -4.03 3.57
CA ASP A 108 17.93 -4.93 2.41
C ASP A 108 16.80 -4.74 1.38
N LEU A 109 15.91 -3.74 1.56
CA LEU A 109 14.73 -3.57 0.72
C LEU A 109 14.93 -2.50 -0.36
N ASP A 110 15.13 -2.91 -1.62
CA ASP A 110 15.22 -2.03 -2.79
C ASP A 110 13.89 -2.00 -3.56
N CYS A 111 13.07 -0.98 -3.30
CA CYS A 111 11.77 -0.83 -3.95
C CYS A 111 11.82 -0.20 -5.34
N GLU A 112 12.95 0.34 -5.79
CA GLU A 112 13.07 0.88 -7.15
C GLU A 112 13.18 -0.27 -8.16
N ALA A 113 14.00 -1.28 -7.85
CA ALA A 113 14.17 -2.47 -8.68
C ALA A 113 12.89 -3.31 -8.83
N VAL A 114 11.98 -3.24 -7.85
CA VAL A 114 10.73 -4.00 -7.85
C VAL A 114 9.70 -3.45 -8.86
N GLN A 115 9.71 -2.14 -9.12
CA GLN A 115 8.73 -1.48 -10.01
C GLN A 115 8.91 -1.87 -11.48
N GLU A 116 10.08 -2.39 -11.87
CA GLU A 116 10.37 -2.76 -13.26
C GLU A 116 9.72 -4.10 -13.66
N HIS A 117 9.30 -4.93 -12.70
CA HIS A 117 8.76 -6.27 -12.93
C HIS A 117 7.23 -6.40 -12.88
N GLU A 118 6.47 -5.34 -12.56
CA GLU A 118 4.99 -5.37 -12.55
C GLU A 118 4.36 -5.46 -13.96
N SER A 119 5.18 -5.39 -15.03
CA SER A 119 4.70 -5.43 -16.42
C SER A 119 4.78 -6.80 -17.11
N GLU A 120 5.38 -7.83 -16.49
CA GLU A 120 5.62 -9.13 -17.16
C GLU A 120 5.09 -10.38 -16.43
N HIS A 121 4.22 -10.24 -15.42
CA HIS A 121 3.52 -11.40 -14.85
C HIS A 121 2.01 -11.31 -15.01
N LYS A 122 1.60 -11.13 -16.26
CA LYS A 122 0.26 -11.47 -16.73
C LYS A 122 0.32 -12.23 -18.06
N ASP A 123 1.16 -13.25 -18.10
CA ASP A 123 1.00 -14.39 -19.01
C ASP A 123 0.83 -15.58 -18.05
N GLY A 124 -0.40 -16.02 -17.76
CA GLY A 124 -1.15 -16.79 -18.72
C GLY A 124 -0.50 -18.17 -18.80
N GLU A 125 -0.76 -19.01 -17.81
CA GLU A 125 -0.53 -20.46 -17.89
C GLU A 125 -1.30 -20.93 -19.14
N LYS A 126 -0.57 -21.08 -20.24
CA LYS A 126 -1.05 -21.73 -21.46
C LYS A 126 -0.35 -23.06 -21.51
N ASP A 127 -1.15 -24.10 -21.34
CA ASP A 127 -0.92 -25.43 -21.92
C ASP A 127 -0.52 -25.27 -23.38
N ASP A 128 0.59 -25.88 -23.81
CA ASP A 128 0.93 -26.22 -25.20
C ASP A 128 2.25 -27.04 -25.18
N ASP A 129 2.17 -28.34 -24.86
CA ASP A 129 3.20 -29.34 -25.22
C ASP A 129 2.56 -30.35 -26.19
N ASP A 130 2.25 -29.88 -27.40
CA ASP A 130 2.00 -30.72 -28.58
C ASP A 130 3.18 -30.57 -29.55
N ASP A 131 3.56 -31.73 -30.11
CA ASP A 131 4.40 -31.99 -31.28
C ASP A 131 5.94 -31.84 -31.16
N ASP A 132 6.63 -32.99 -31.18
CA ASP A 132 7.66 -33.16 -32.20
C ASP A 132 7.57 -34.55 -32.85
N ASP A 133 7.22 -34.44 -34.13
CA ASP A 133 7.06 -35.42 -35.19
C ASP A 133 8.46 -35.82 -35.70
N ASP A 134 8.77 -37.12 -35.72
CA ASP A 134 9.99 -37.64 -36.35
C ASP A 134 9.59 -38.74 -37.33
N GLU A 135 9.14 -38.30 -38.52
CA GLU A 135 8.93 -39.10 -39.71
C GLU A 135 10.19 -39.90 -40.12
N LYS A 136 10.06 -41.22 -40.25
CA LYS A 136 10.85 -42.03 -41.22
C LYS A 136 9.98 -43.09 -41.88
N ASP A 137 9.59 -42.79 -43.12
CA ASP A 137 8.96 -43.69 -44.07
C ASP A 137 9.94 -44.76 -44.62
N ASP A 138 9.36 -45.95 -44.81
CA ASP A 138 9.53 -46.95 -45.87
C ASP A 138 10.87 -47.68 -46.08
N GLU A 139 10.87 -49.00 -45.86
CA GLU A 139 10.84 -49.99 -46.95
C GLU A 139 10.53 -51.42 -46.42
N GLU A 140 9.95 -52.24 -47.30
CA GLU A 140 8.97 -53.31 -47.04
C GLU A 140 9.50 -54.73 -46.68
N LYS A 141 8.63 -55.47 -45.97
CA LYS A 141 8.14 -56.86 -46.20
C LYS A 141 8.98 -58.14 -45.91
N ASP A 142 8.26 -59.01 -45.19
CA ASP A 142 8.07 -60.47 -45.34
C ASP A 142 9.01 -61.48 -44.63
N ASP A 143 8.34 -62.24 -43.75
CA ASP A 143 8.38 -63.70 -43.54
C ASP A 143 9.34 -64.38 -42.53
N ASP A 144 8.67 -65.26 -41.77
CA ASP A 144 9.08 -66.53 -41.15
C ASP A 144 9.69 -66.55 -39.72
N ASP A 145 8.80 -66.94 -38.78
CA ASP A 145 8.92 -68.02 -37.79
C ASP A 145 10.33 -68.59 -37.49
N ASP A 146 10.71 -68.62 -36.21
CA ASP A 146 11.04 -69.89 -35.54
C ASP A 146 11.27 -69.66 -34.02
N ASP A 147 10.71 -70.60 -33.27
CA ASP A 147 10.66 -70.77 -31.83
C ASP A 147 12.05 -70.93 -31.17
N ASP A 148 12.14 -70.60 -29.87
CA ASP A 148 12.42 -71.56 -28.78
C ASP A 148 12.88 -70.84 -27.49
N ASP A 149 12.07 -71.02 -26.45
CA ASP A 149 12.39 -71.35 -25.05
C ASP A 149 13.70 -70.83 -24.41
N ASP A 150 13.57 -70.13 -23.27
CA ASP A 150 13.83 -70.76 -21.96
C ASP A 150 13.52 -69.82 -20.78
N ASP A 151 12.96 -70.45 -19.74
CA ASP A 151 12.66 -69.98 -18.40
C ASP A 151 13.75 -69.12 -17.74
N ASP A 152 13.34 -68.10 -16.98
CA ASP A 152 13.82 -67.92 -15.61
C ASP A 152 12.90 -66.95 -14.83
N GLU A 153 12.07 -67.55 -13.98
CA GLU A 153 11.33 -66.90 -12.89
C GLU A 153 12.28 -66.10 -11.98
N LYS A 154 11.94 -64.85 -11.67
CA LYS A 154 12.15 -64.26 -10.32
C LYS A 154 11.01 -63.33 -9.94
N ASP A 155 10.32 -63.75 -8.89
CA ASP A 155 9.36 -63.00 -8.10
C ASP A 155 9.95 -61.72 -7.50
N ASP A 156 9.17 -60.64 -7.53
CA ASP A 156 9.07 -59.50 -6.59
C ASP A 156 8.37 -58.36 -7.39
N ASP A 157 7.34 -57.63 -6.97
CA ASP A 157 6.52 -57.54 -5.79
C ASP A 157 5.51 -56.38 -6.05
N GLY A 158 4.26 -56.53 -5.61
CA GLY A 158 3.35 -55.40 -5.39
C GLY A 158 2.24 -55.20 -6.43
N GLU A 159 1.12 -55.89 -6.22
CA GLU A 159 -0.18 -55.55 -6.80
C GLU A 159 -0.59 -54.11 -6.44
N LYS A 160 -1.25 -53.47 -7.41
CA LYS A 160 -2.06 -52.28 -7.21
C LYS A 160 -3.34 -52.66 -6.46
N ASP A 161 -3.98 -51.61 -5.96
CA ASP A 161 -5.34 -51.55 -5.45
C ASP A 161 -5.43 -51.86 -3.95
N ASP A 162 -5.63 -50.80 -3.16
CA ASP A 162 -6.91 -50.61 -2.50
C ASP A 162 -6.95 -49.21 -1.87
N ASP A 163 -8.05 -48.54 -2.18
CA ASP A 163 -8.44 -47.23 -1.70
C ASP A 163 -8.49 -47.20 -0.16
N ASP A 164 -7.63 -46.41 0.47
CA ASP A 164 -7.85 -45.98 1.85
C ASP A 164 -8.73 -44.71 1.82
N ASP A 165 -10.02 -44.96 1.99
CA ASP A 165 -11.00 -44.04 2.56
C ASP A 165 -10.39 -43.33 3.79
N ASP A 166 -10.12 -42.03 3.69
CA ASP A 166 -10.20 -41.14 4.85
C ASP A 166 -11.43 -40.24 4.65
N ASP A 167 -12.56 -40.84 5.02
CA ASP A 167 -13.78 -40.15 5.42
C ASP A 167 -13.41 -39.00 6.39
N ASN A 168 -13.53 -37.76 5.92
CA ASN A 168 -14.00 -36.72 6.81
C ASN A 168 -15.20 -36.03 6.16
N GLU A 169 -16.36 -36.64 6.43
CA GLU A 169 -17.67 -36.06 6.21
C GLU A 169 -17.74 -34.63 6.78
N LYS A 170 -18.18 -33.72 5.90
CA LYS A 170 -19.16 -32.65 6.15
C LYS A 170 -19.33 -32.20 7.61
N ASP A 171 -18.86 -30.98 7.87
CA ASP A 171 -19.62 -30.02 8.67
C ASP A 171 -19.84 -28.76 7.80
N ASP A 172 -20.82 -28.86 6.91
CA ASP A 172 -21.62 -27.70 6.52
C ASP A 172 -22.49 -27.35 7.73
N ASP A 173 -22.04 -26.45 8.61
CA ASP A 173 -22.95 -25.75 9.52
C ASP A 173 -22.32 -24.47 10.10
N GLU A 174 -23.00 -23.35 9.79
CA GLU A 174 -23.09 -22.11 10.57
C GLU A 174 -21.98 -21.04 10.42
N GLU A 175 -22.19 -20.17 9.41
CA GLU A 175 -22.07 -18.72 9.62
C GLU A 175 -22.81 -18.31 10.92
N LYS A 176 -22.10 -17.98 11.99
CA LYS A 176 -22.63 -17.19 13.12
C LYS A 176 -21.55 -16.30 13.75
N ASP A 177 -21.56 -15.03 13.34
CA ASP A 177 -21.53 -13.85 14.20
C ASP A 177 -20.67 -13.92 15.48
N ASP A 178 -19.37 -13.69 15.35
CA ASP A 178 -18.46 -13.47 16.48
C ASP A 178 -18.51 -12.03 17.05
N ASP A 179 -19.35 -11.15 16.49
CA ASP A 179 -19.50 -9.77 16.98
C ASP A 179 -20.49 -9.63 18.17
N ASP A 180 -21.35 -10.61 18.43
CA ASP A 180 -22.37 -10.53 19.51
C ASP A 180 -21.86 -10.89 20.92
N LYS A 181 -20.69 -11.55 21.05
CA LYS A 181 -20.19 -11.95 22.40
C LYS A 181 -19.71 -10.79 23.27
N LYS A 182 -19.29 -9.67 22.68
CA LYS A 182 -18.79 -8.52 23.47
C LYS A 182 -19.92 -7.78 24.18
N ASP A 183 -21.10 -7.71 23.59
CA ASP A 183 -22.23 -6.97 24.14
C ASP A 183 -22.90 -7.70 25.32
N ASP A 184 -22.92 -9.04 25.30
CA ASP A 184 -23.50 -9.82 26.39
C ASP A 184 -22.66 -9.80 27.68
N ASP A 185 -21.33 -9.74 27.57
CA ASP A 185 -20.44 -9.63 28.74
C ASP A 185 -20.52 -8.24 29.39
N GLU A 186 -20.61 -7.16 28.60
CA GLU A 186 -20.81 -5.81 29.13
C GLU A 186 -22.18 -5.68 29.82
N LYS A 187 -23.23 -6.21 29.20
CA LYS A 187 -24.59 -6.19 29.75
C LYS A 187 -24.69 -7.02 31.02
N ARG A 188 -23.96 -8.14 31.11
CA ARG A 188 -23.83 -8.94 32.34
C ARG A 188 -23.09 -8.19 33.44
N MET A 189 -22.02 -7.45 33.10
CA MET A 189 -21.29 -6.62 34.06
C MET A 189 -22.17 -5.45 34.57
N MET A 190 -22.90 -4.80 33.67
CA MET A 190 -23.81 -3.71 33.99
C MET A 190 -25.00 -4.18 34.85
N MET A 191 -25.56 -5.37 34.57
CA MET A 191 -26.65 -5.95 35.36
C MET A 191 -26.18 -6.35 36.77
N MET A 192 -24.94 -6.83 36.92
CA MET A 192 -24.33 -7.08 38.24
C MET A 192 -24.10 -5.79 39.03
N MET A 193 -23.74 -4.68 38.37
CA MET A 193 -23.61 -3.37 39.02
C MET A 193 -24.96 -2.76 39.44
N MET A 194 -26.01 -2.94 38.64
CA MET A 194 -27.36 -2.46 38.97
C MET A 194 -28.04 -3.26 40.09
N LYS A 195 -27.67 -4.53 40.28
CA LYS A 195 -28.22 -5.39 41.34
C LYS A 195 -27.51 -5.24 42.70
N LYS A 196 -26.53 -4.33 42.79
CA LYS A 196 -25.80 -3.98 44.03
C LYS A 196 -26.25 -2.64 44.63
N ARG A 197 -27.50 -2.24 44.36
CA ARG A 197 -28.22 -1.18 45.07
C ARG A 197 -29.41 -1.77 45.82
#